data_AF-A0A5E9AW20-F1
#
_entry.id   AF-A0A5E9AW20-F1
#
_cell.length_a   1.000
_cell.length_b   1.000
_cell.length_c   1.000
_cell.angle_alpha   90.00
_cell.angle_beta   90.00
_cell.angle_gamma   90.00
#
_symmetry.space_group_name_H-M   'P 1'
#
loop_
_entity.id
_entity.type
_entity.pdbx_description
1 polymer ?
#
loop_
_entity_poly.entity_id
_entity_poly.type
_entity_poly.pdbx_seq_one_letter_code
_entity_poly.pdbx_strand_id
1 'polypeptide(L)'
;MKNGPASYLTTIGFDADDTLWQNEQFFRMTEKRFAEMLAEHGDHEHIAARLLEAERRNLALYGFGIKGFTLSMIETAVEITGGEVPGSIIGEILAAGREMLSHPIE
;
A
#
# COMPACT_ATOMS: atom_id res chain seq x y z
N MET A 1 15.40 19.53 52.17
CA MET A 1 15.28 18.58 51.04
C MET A 1 15.09 19.39 49.78
N LYS A 2 16.02 19.34 48.82
CA LYS A 2 15.93 20.07 47.56
C LYS A 2 15.18 19.18 46.56
N ASN A 3 13.93 19.51 46.25
CA ASN A 3 13.23 18.95 45.10
C ASN A 3 13.86 19.57 43.84
N GLY A 4 14.76 18.85 43.19
CA GLY A 4 15.29 19.25 41.87
C GLY A 4 14.19 19.19 40.81
N PRO A 5 14.24 20.00 39.74
CA PRO A 5 13.22 19.99 38.70
C PRO A 5 13.13 18.59 38.11
N ALA A 6 11.92 18.02 38.12
CA ALA A 6 11.64 16.76 37.44
C ALA A 6 12.06 16.92 35.98
N SER A 7 12.88 15.99 35.48
CA SER A 7 13.36 15.99 34.09
C SER A 7 12.18 16.05 33.14
N TYR A 8 11.92 17.24 32.60
CA TYR A 8 10.78 17.53 31.75
C TYR A 8 10.90 16.77 30.42
N LEU A 9 9.78 16.22 29.94
CA LEU A 9 9.66 15.63 28.61
C LEU A 9 10.08 16.67 27.56
N THR A 10 11.16 16.43 26.82
CA THR A 10 11.71 17.42 25.87
C THR A 10 11.33 17.14 24.41
N THR A 11 10.85 15.93 24.10
CA THR A 11 10.56 15.51 22.73
C THR A 11 9.31 14.63 22.71
N ILE A 12 8.45 14.86 21.72
CA ILE A 12 7.29 14.03 21.40
C ILE A 12 7.37 13.73 19.90
N GLY A 13 7.41 12.45 19.55
CA GLY A 13 7.27 12.00 18.17
C GLY A 13 5.80 11.79 17.85
N PHE A 14 5.36 12.34 16.73
CA PHE A 14 4.06 12.04 16.14
C PHE A 14 4.31 11.14 14.94
N ASP A 15 3.57 10.03 14.89
CA ASP A 15 3.45 9.28 13.66
C ASP A 15 2.74 10.15 12.61
N ALA A 16 2.96 9.83 11.33
CA ALA A 16 2.52 10.63 10.21
C ALA A 16 1.18 10.10 9.66
N ASP A 17 1.22 8.93 9.04
CA ASP A 17 0.08 8.32 8.36
C ASP A 17 -1.01 7.92 9.36
N ASP A 18 -2.25 8.27 9.05
CA ASP A 18 -3.45 8.07 9.87
C ASP A 18 -3.38 8.67 11.30
N THR A 19 -2.37 9.49 11.57
CA THR A 19 -2.21 10.27 12.81
C THR A 19 -2.24 11.77 12.53
N LEU A 20 -1.42 12.25 11.60
CA LEU A 20 -1.40 13.66 11.16
C LEU A 20 -2.27 13.88 9.91
N TRP A 21 -2.31 12.91 9.00
CA TRP A 21 -3.13 12.96 7.78
C TRP A 21 -3.74 11.59 7.44
N GLN A 22 -4.79 11.56 6.61
CA GLN A 22 -5.44 10.31 6.19
C GLN A 22 -4.58 9.60 5.12
N ASN A 23 -4.36 8.30 5.27
CA ASN A 23 -3.54 7.51 4.37
C ASN A 23 -4.20 6.18 3.97
N GLU A 24 -4.72 5.41 4.94
CA GLU A 24 -5.27 4.07 4.72
C GLU A 24 -6.43 4.02 3.70
N GLN A 25 -7.24 5.07 3.64
CA GLN A 25 -8.36 5.13 2.68
C GLN A 25 -7.89 5.02 1.23
N PHE A 26 -6.72 5.57 0.89
CA PHE A 26 -6.17 5.51 -0.47
C PHE A 26 -5.69 4.11 -0.84
N PHE A 27 -5.08 3.39 0.11
CA PHE A 27 -4.70 2.00 -0.06
C PHE A 27 -5.93 1.13 -0.33
N ARG A 28 -6.99 1.27 0.47
CA ARG A 28 -8.24 0.49 0.30
C ARG A 28 -8.93 0.77 -1.03
N MET A 29 -9.00 2.04 -1.44
CA MET A 29 -9.61 2.40 -2.72
C MET A 29 -8.80 1.84 -3.90
N THR A 30 -7.47 1.85 -3.80
CA THR A 30 -6.59 1.31 -4.84
C THR A 30 -6.68 -0.22 -4.90
N GLU A 31 -6.68 -0.91 -3.76
CA GLU A 31 -6.89 -2.36 -3.67
C GLU A 31 -8.22 -2.77 -4.30
N LYS A 32 -9.30 -2.04 -4.01
CA LYS A 32 -10.60 -2.30 -4.61
C LYS A 32 -10.58 -2.16 -6.12
N ARG A 33 -9.99 -1.08 -6.64
CA ARG A 33 -9.85 -0.86 -8.08
C ARG A 33 -8.98 -1.96 -8.72
N PHE A 34 -7.92 -2.40 -8.04
CA PHE A 34 -7.08 -3.50 -8.48
C PHE A 34 -7.85 -4.84 -8.54
N ALA A 35 -8.67 -5.14 -7.53
CA ALA A 35 -9.53 -6.31 -7.56
C ALA A 35 -10.55 -6.26 -8.70
N GLU A 36 -11.12 -5.09 -8.99
CA GLU A 36 -12.02 -4.88 -10.14
C GLU A 36 -11.30 -5.11 -11.49
N MET A 37 -10.03 -4.71 -11.62
CA MET A 37 -9.21 -4.99 -12.82
C MET A 37 -9.03 -6.48 -13.09
N LEU A 38 -9.04 -7.32 -12.05
CA LEU A 38 -8.81 -8.77 -12.13
C LEU A 38 -10.08 -9.60 -11.85
N ALA A 39 -11.28 -8.99 -11.94
CA ALA A 39 -12.53 -9.64 -11.57
C ALA A 39 -12.86 -10.91 -12.39
N GLU A 40 -12.29 -11.06 -13.58
CA GLU A 40 -12.41 -12.30 -14.38
C GLU A 40 -11.63 -13.48 -13.79
N HIS A 41 -10.71 -13.22 -12.85
CA HIS A 41 -9.81 -14.22 -12.26
C HIS A 41 -10.14 -14.56 -10.81
N GLY A 42 -11.09 -13.88 -10.19
CA GLY A 42 -11.49 -14.14 -8.81
C GLY A 42 -12.40 -13.05 -8.24
N ASP A 43 -13.05 -13.35 -7.12
CA ASP A 43 -13.75 -12.33 -6.35
C ASP A 43 -12.77 -11.42 -5.60
N HIS A 44 -13.29 -10.30 -5.08
CA HIS A 44 -12.48 -9.31 -4.40
C HIS A 44 -11.68 -9.90 -3.22
N GLU A 45 -12.29 -10.77 -2.42
CA GLU A 45 -11.61 -11.38 -1.26
C GLU A 45 -10.44 -12.26 -1.70
N HIS A 46 -10.61 -13.05 -2.77
CA HIS A 46 -9.54 -13.85 -3.33
C HIS A 46 -8.39 -12.97 -3.84
N ILE A 47 -8.68 -11.95 -4.65
CA ILE A 47 -7.64 -11.08 -5.22
C ILE A 47 -6.89 -10.31 -4.11
N ALA A 48 -7.61 -9.77 -3.12
CA ALA A 48 -7.03 -9.07 -1.99
C ALA A 48 -6.14 -9.98 -1.14
N ALA A 49 -6.57 -11.22 -0.87
CA ALA A 49 -5.75 -12.19 -0.15
C ALA A 49 -4.44 -12.54 -0.90
N ARG A 50 -4.50 -12.65 -2.23
CA ARG A 50 -3.31 -12.89 -3.06
C ARG A 50 -2.36 -11.70 -3.07
N LEU A 51 -2.89 -10.47 -3.08
CA LEU A 51 -2.11 -9.25 -2.98
C LEU A 51 -1.39 -9.16 -1.64
N LEU A 52 -2.11 -9.40 -0.53
CA LEU A 52 -1.54 -9.40 0.81
C LEU A 52 -0.39 -10.41 0.95
N GLU A 53 -0.55 -11.61 0.40
CA GLU A 53 0.53 -12.61 0.43
C GLU A 53 1.75 -12.18 -0.38
N ALA A 54 1.56 -11.52 -1.53
CA ALA A 54 2.66 -10.95 -2.30
C ALA A 54 3.37 -9.83 -1.52
N GLU A 55 2.63 -8.91 -0.90
CA GLU A 55 3.20 -7.84 -0.07
C GLU A 55 4.01 -8.39 1.09
N ARG A 56 3.51 -9.42 1.79
CA ARG A 56 4.22 -10.06 2.91
C ARG A 56 5.53 -10.70 2.47
N ARG A 57 5.56 -11.39 1.33
CA ARG A 57 6.80 -11.93 0.75
C ARG A 57 7.78 -10.83 0.35
N ASN A 58 7.26 -9.73 -0.21
CA ASN A 58 8.05 -8.64 -0.76
C ASN A 58 8.53 -7.62 0.27
N LEU A 59 7.99 -7.66 1.49
CA LEU A 59 8.33 -6.69 2.54
C LEU A 59 9.84 -6.60 2.80
N ALA A 60 10.55 -7.73 2.77
CA ALA A 60 12.00 -7.77 2.99
C ALA A 60 12.82 -7.15 1.84
N LEU A 61 12.24 -7.04 0.63
CA LEU A 61 12.91 -6.52 -0.56
C LEU A 61 12.59 -5.05 -0.81
N TYR A 62 11.32 -4.67 -0.70
CA TYR A 62 10.85 -3.33 -1.06
C TYR A 62 10.58 -2.42 0.14
N GLY A 63 10.49 -2.99 1.35
CA GLY A 63 10.03 -2.27 2.52
C GLY A 63 8.56 -1.88 2.42
N PHE A 64 8.14 -0.94 3.28
CA PHE A 64 6.79 -0.40 3.30
C PHE A 64 6.60 0.73 2.27
N GLY A 65 5.34 0.97 1.90
CA GLY A 65 4.93 2.14 1.14
C GLY A 65 4.53 1.85 -0.31
N ILE A 66 4.08 2.91 -0.99
CA ILE A 66 3.34 2.84 -2.26
C ILE A 66 4.13 2.14 -3.39
N LYS A 67 5.45 2.31 -3.45
CA LYS A 67 6.27 1.67 -4.49
C LYS A 67 6.29 0.16 -4.34
N GLY A 68 6.48 -0.33 -3.11
CA GLY A 68 6.41 -1.76 -2.80
C GLY A 68 5.03 -2.32 -3.08
N PHE A 69 3.98 -1.60 -2.67
CA PHE A 69 2.59 -1.96 -2.97
C PHE A 69 2.32 -2.07 -4.48
N THR A 70 2.79 -1.10 -5.27
CA THR A 70 2.64 -1.09 -6.73
C THR A 70 3.35 -2.28 -7.39
N LEU A 71 4.56 -2.61 -6.93
CA LEU A 71 5.29 -3.78 -7.44
C LEU A 71 4.61 -5.08 -7.06
N SER A 72 4.07 -5.19 -5.84
CA SER A 72 3.28 -6.34 -5.42
C SER A 72 2.01 -6.50 -6.25
N MET A 73 1.28 -5.43 -6.59
CA MET A 73 0.13 -5.50 -7.51
C MET A 73 0.51 -6.06 -8.89
N ILE A 74 1.65 -5.64 -9.45
CA ILE A 74 2.16 -6.17 -10.72
C ILE A 74 2.46 -7.66 -10.59
N GLU A 75 3.17 -8.07 -9.53
CA GLU A 75 3.50 -9.48 -9.30
C GLU A 75 2.24 -10.34 -9.11
N THR A 76 1.28 -9.88 -8.30
CA THR A 76 0.00 -10.56 -8.08
C THR A 76 -0.76 -10.71 -9.40
N ALA A 77 -0.83 -9.68 -10.24
CA ALA A 77 -1.45 -9.78 -11.56
C ALA A 77 -0.76 -10.85 -12.42
N VAL A 78 0.57 -10.89 -12.44
CA VAL A 78 1.35 -11.91 -13.16
C VAL A 78 1.04 -13.32 -12.64
N GLU A 79 0.99 -13.51 -11.32
CA GLU A 79 0.71 -14.81 -10.73
C GLU A 79 -0.72 -15.30 -11.00
N ILE A 80 -1.72 -14.42 -10.84
CA ILE A 80 -3.14 -14.77 -10.98
C ILE A 80 -3.50 -15.09 -12.43
N THR A 81 -2.90 -14.37 -13.39
CA THR A 81 -3.12 -14.61 -14.82
C THR A 81 -2.26 -15.73 -15.40
N GLY A 82 -1.42 -16.38 -14.59
CA GLY A 82 -0.48 -17.39 -15.09
C GLY A 82 0.59 -16.83 -16.04
N GLY A 83 0.91 -15.53 -15.94
CA GLY A 83 1.87 -14.85 -16.79
C GLY A 83 1.28 -14.12 -17.99
N GLU A 84 -0.02 -14.27 -18.27
CA GLU A 84 -0.70 -13.67 -19.43
C GLU A 84 -1.41 -12.34 -19.07
N VAL A 85 -0.74 -11.45 -18.34
CA VAL A 85 -1.31 -10.13 -17.99
C VAL A 85 -1.42 -9.24 -19.22
N PRO A 86 -2.60 -8.70 -19.55
CA PRO A 86 -2.71 -7.68 -20.58
C PRO A 86 -1.87 -6.44 -20.24
N GLY A 87 -1.14 -5.90 -21.21
CA GLY A 87 -0.33 -4.70 -21.00
C GLY A 87 -1.14 -3.48 -20.52
N SER A 88 -2.44 -3.42 -20.83
CA SER A 88 -3.35 -2.41 -20.31
C SER A 88 -3.49 -2.46 -18.79
N ILE A 89 -3.62 -3.65 -18.19
CA ILE A 89 -3.73 -3.83 -16.74
C ILE A 89 -2.45 -3.36 -16.05
N ILE A 90 -1.27 -3.69 -16.59
CA ILE A 90 0.01 -3.17 -16.08
C ILE A 90 0.04 -1.64 -16.15
N GLY A 91 -0.42 -1.05 -17.26
CA GLY A 91 -0.54 0.39 -17.43
C GLY A 91 -1.44 1.04 -16.37
N GLU A 92 -2.56 0.42 -16.04
CA GLU A 92 -3.50 0.88 -15.03
C GLU A 92 -2.96 0.78 -13.61
N ILE A 93 -2.28 -0.33 -13.26
CA ILE A 93 -1.60 -0.50 -11.97
C ILE A 93 -0.54 0.59 -11.79
N LEU A 94 0.28 0.86 -12.82
CA LEU A 94 1.27 1.91 -12.79
C LEU A 94 0.65 3.32 -12.65
N ALA A 95 -0.51 3.54 -13.27
CA ALA A 95 -1.24 4.79 -13.13
C ALA A 95 -1.75 4.97 -11.70
N ALA A 96 -2.34 3.93 -11.10
CA ALA A 96 -2.81 3.94 -9.72
C ALA A 96 -1.67 4.21 -8.72
N GLY A 97 -0.52 3.53 -8.86
CA GLY A 97 0.64 3.79 -8.01
C GLY A 97 1.18 5.22 -8.10
N ARG A 98 1.16 5.82 -9.30
CA ARG A 98 1.54 7.24 -9.49
C ARG A 98 0.52 8.20 -8.88
N GLU A 99 -0.77 7.88 -8.97
CA GLU A 99 -1.84 8.66 -8.36
C GLU A 99 -1.68 8.69 -6.83
N MET A 100 -1.43 7.53 -6.20
CA MET A 100 -1.12 7.44 -4.77
C MET A 100 0.10 8.29 -4.38
N LEU A 101 1.19 8.24 -5.16
CA LEU A 101 2.40 9.03 -4.89
C LEU A 101 2.23 10.53 -5.06
N SER A 102 1.25 10.95 -5.86
CA SER A 102 1.02 12.36 -6.18
C SER A 102 -0.07 12.97 -5.28
N HIS A 103 -0.65 12.18 -4.37
CA HIS A 103 -1.70 12.67 -3.50
C HIS A 103 -1.16 13.76 -2.56
N PRO A 104 -1.80 14.93 -2.49
CA PRO A 104 -1.36 15.97 -1.57
C PRO A 104 -1.49 15.48 -0.13
N ILE A 105 -0.49 15.82 0.68
CA ILE A 105 -0.58 15.68 2.14
C ILE A 105 -1.34 16.92 2.63
N GLU A 106 -2.54 16.73 3.17
CA GLU A 106 -3.37 17.80 3.77
C GLU A 106 -3.18 17.90 5.28
#